data_AF-A0A9D9SV57-F1
#
_entry.id   AF-A0A9D9SV57-F1
#
_cell.length_a   1.000
_cell.length_b   1.000
_cell.length_c   1.000
_cell.angle_alpha   90.00
_cell.angle_beta   90.00
_cell.angle_gamma   90.00
#
_symmetry.space_group_name_H-M   'P 1'
#
loop_
_entity.id
_entity.type
_entity.pdbx_description
1 polymer ?
#
loop_
_entity_poly.entity_id
_entity_poly.type
_entity_poly.pdbx_seq_one_letter_code
_entity_poly.pdbx_strand_id
1 'polypeptide(L)'
;MTIIDGFDVTLERLRNFHRLALISEKHIERLMEGAGIKRLSKGQFLFRKMAQPDTSYFLLEGEVEIRESFEKRNLVDAAGHQARFPIEEHCRGGAAVRAQGDCVVLTLRRDAIDELIASGDDAGIDVVLVSDTEERLEEARFDDEYSEDWMARLLESPLMSHLSATNIQRCFIELERLPKKAGEDVVLAGSRGEHFYIIVEGEASVITEEAGPYKGQTFDLVPGDYFGEEALVANTIRNATVRMTSDGAVGRLDRAQFDAIFKSSLVQTIDLDKARKFLASAGIGCEIIDVRFPAEYKHAHIEGSVNTPVVSLRKRLRELDRNKSYLVTPEGGRRSELAVYLLRQAGLNAYLLNG
;
A
#
# COMPACT_ATOMS: atom_id res chain seq x y z
N MET A 1 15.87 -25.76 11.90
CA MET A 1 14.86 -26.29 12.83
C MET A 1 15.42 -26.07 14.21
N THR A 2 14.78 -25.21 15.00
CA THR A 2 15.31 -24.80 16.30
C THR A 2 14.24 -25.05 17.36
N ILE A 3 14.57 -25.85 18.37
CA ILE A 3 13.66 -26.14 19.47
C ILE A 3 13.95 -25.16 20.60
N ILE A 4 12.95 -24.37 20.98
CA ILE A 4 13.02 -23.43 22.11
C ILE A 4 11.95 -23.82 23.12
N ASP A 5 12.34 -24.09 24.37
CA ASP A 5 11.44 -24.50 25.45
C ASP A 5 10.43 -25.61 25.03
N GLY A 6 10.95 -26.60 24.29
CA GLY A 6 10.18 -27.74 23.79
C GLY A 6 9.17 -27.41 22.68
N PHE A 7 9.25 -26.24 22.07
CA PHE A 7 8.46 -25.85 20.90
C PHE A 7 9.34 -25.82 19.65
N ASP A 8 8.87 -26.41 18.54
CA ASP A 8 9.59 -26.38 17.28
C ASP A 8 9.29 -25.10 16.50
N VAL A 9 10.32 -24.26 16.35
CA VAL A 9 10.25 -23.04 15.55
C VAL A 9 10.92 -23.31 14.21
N THR A 10 10.11 -23.53 13.18
CA THR A 10 10.57 -23.78 11.82
C THR A 10 10.83 -22.48 11.06
N LEU A 11 11.72 -22.53 10.07
CA LEU A 11 12.02 -21.38 9.21
C LEU A 11 10.77 -20.92 8.43
N GLU A 12 9.95 -21.87 7.97
CA GLU A 12 8.66 -21.59 7.32
C GLU A 12 7.72 -20.77 8.23
N ARG A 13 7.63 -21.12 9.52
CA ARG A 13 6.84 -20.34 10.49
C ARG A 13 7.42 -18.94 10.70
N LEU A 14 8.75 -18.80 10.79
CA LEU A 14 9.39 -17.49 10.92
C LEU A 14 9.13 -16.60 9.69
N ARG A 15 9.17 -17.17 8.49
CA ARG A 15 8.92 -16.45 7.22
C ARG A 15 7.47 -15.96 7.07
N ASN A 16 6.53 -16.49 7.84
CA ASN A 16 5.15 -15.99 7.85
C ASN A 16 5.00 -14.63 8.55
N PHE A 17 5.99 -14.20 9.34
CA PHE A 17 5.97 -12.90 10.00
C PHE A 17 6.68 -11.85 9.16
N HIS A 18 6.03 -10.71 8.92
CA HIS A 18 6.50 -9.69 7.97
C HIS A 18 7.92 -9.22 8.27
N ARG A 19 8.24 -8.90 9.54
CA ARG A 19 9.57 -8.42 9.93
C ARG A 19 10.65 -9.50 9.84
N LEU A 20 10.32 -10.74 10.21
CA LEU A 20 11.29 -11.84 10.22
C LEU A 20 11.54 -12.39 8.81
N ALA A 21 10.58 -12.22 7.89
CA ALA A 21 10.73 -12.53 6.48
C ALA A 21 11.82 -11.68 5.78
N LEU A 22 12.21 -10.54 6.35
CA LEU A 22 13.27 -9.67 5.83
C LEU A 22 14.68 -10.11 6.27
N ILE A 23 14.79 -10.98 7.28
CA ILE A 23 16.09 -11.42 7.79
C ILE A 23 16.64 -12.51 6.88
N SER A 24 17.87 -12.34 6.38
CA SER A 24 18.54 -13.36 5.55
C SER A 24 18.64 -14.70 6.29
N GLU A 25 18.49 -15.83 5.57
CA GLU A 25 18.55 -17.18 6.16
C GLU A 25 19.83 -17.41 6.97
N LYS A 26 20.96 -16.84 6.53
CA LYS A 26 22.25 -16.93 7.21
C LYS A 26 22.26 -16.28 8.61
N HIS A 27 21.31 -15.39 8.90
CA HIS A 27 21.19 -14.70 10.18
C HIS A 27 20.12 -15.32 11.10
N ILE A 28 19.40 -16.35 10.65
CA ILE A 28 18.34 -16.97 11.45
C ILE A 28 18.91 -17.63 12.70
N GLU A 29 20.07 -18.28 12.64
CA GLU A 29 20.70 -18.86 13.84
C GLU A 29 20.98 -17.78 14.89
N ARG A 30 21.56 -16.65 14.47
CA ARG A 30 21.84 -15.50 15.33
C ARG A 30 20.58 -14.81 15.87
N LEU A 31 19.51 -14.73 15.07
CA LEU A 31 18.19 -14.26 15.55
C LEU A 31 17.69 -15.12 16.72
N MET A 32 17.92 -16.43 16.64
CA MET A 32 17.42 -17.38 17.62
C MET A 32 18.26 -17.42 18.92
N GLU A 33 19.47 -16.83 18.95
CA GLU A 33 20.35 -16.78 20.14
C GLU A 33 19.79 -15.96 21.31
N GLY A 34 18.67 -15.26 21.13
CA GLY A 34 17.94 -14.55 22.19
C GLY A 34 16.43 -14.78 22.17
N ALA A 35 15.98 -15.83 21.47
CA ALA A 35 14.57 -16.16 21.32
C ALA A 35 14.05 -16.92 22.54
N GLY A 36 12.81 -16.64 22.94
CA GLY A 36 12.11 -17.31 24.04
C GLY A 36 10.70 -17.72 23.64
N ILE A 37 10.10 -18.67 24.38
CA ILE A 37 8.71 -19.08 24.16
C ILE A 37 7.88 -18.83 25.42
N LYS A 38 6.79 -18.09 25.27
CA LYS A 38 5.77 -17.91 26.29
C LYS A 38 4.55 -18.78 25.97
N ARG A 39 4.21 -19.67 26.89
CA ARG A 39 2.97 -20.46 26.84
C ARG A 39 1.94 -19.84 27.76
N LEU A 40 0.74 -19.62 27.23
CA LEU A 40 -0.37 -19.02 27.97
C LEU A 40 -1.56 -19.97 27.92
N SER A 41 -2.21 -20.20 29.05
CA SER A 41 -3.51 -20.88 29.09
C SER A 41 -4.67 -19.89 29.05
N LYS A 42 -5.87 -20.40 28.74
CA LYS A 42 -7.09 -19.57 28.66
C LYS A 42 -7.22 -18.64 29.85
N GLY A 43 -7.25 -17.34 29.55
CA GLY A 43 -7.43 -16.28 30.51
C GLY A 43 -6.16 -15.80 31.22
N GLN A 44 -4.99 -16.35 30.90
CA GLN A 44 -3.72 -15.74 31.30
C GLN A 44 -3.43 -14.51 30.45
N PHE A 45 -2.73 -13.54 31.05
CA PHE A 45 -2.32 -12.32 30.36
C PHE A 45 -0.89 -12.49 29.85
N LEU A 46 -0.67 -12.13 28.58
CA LEU A 46 0.68 -11.90 28.07
C LEU A 46 1.29 -10.65 28.73
N PHE A 47 0.47 -9.60 28.85
CA PHE A 47 0.72 -8.40 29.67
C PHE A 47 -0.61 -7.73 30.03
N ARG A 48 -0.66 -7.07 31.20
CA ARG A 48 -1.85 -6.34 31.68
C ARG A 48 -1.84 -4.86 31.33
N LYS A 49 -0.66 -4.32 31.02
CA LYS A 49 -0.43 -2.96 30.54
C LYS A 49 0.94 -2.98 29.89
N MET A 50 1.01 -2.74 28.60
CA MET A 50 2.29 -2.72 27.88
C MET A 50 3.05 -1.43 28.21
N ALA A 51 4.25 -1.55 28.77
CA ALA A 51 5.27 -0.50 28.70
C ALA A 51 6.12 -0.76 27.45
N GLN A 52 6.61 0.29 26.78
CA GLN A 52 7.38 0.23 25.53
C GLN A 52 8.32 -0.98 25.52
N PRO A 53 8.06 -2.01 24.70
CA PRO A 53 8.77 -3.25 24.86
C PRO A 53 10.07 -3.22 24.05
N ASP A 54 11.17 -3.54 24.72
CA ASP A 54 12.45 -3.97 24.14
C ASP A 54 12.36 -5.34 23.43
N THR A 55 11.19 -5.97 23.52
CA THR A 55 10.91 -7.34 23.10
C THR A 55 9.71 -7.37 22.17
N SER A 56 9.84 -8.02 21.02
CA SER A 56 8.74 -8.34 20.12
C SER A 56 8.09 -9.69 20.40
N TYR A 57 6.76 -9.74 20.29
CA TYR A 57 5.92 -10.89 20.63
C TYR A 57 5.19 -11.41 19.39
N PHE A 58 5.52 -12.60 18.91
CA PHE A 58 4.88 -13.18 17.72
C PHE A 58 3.98 -14.35 18.12
N LEU A 59 2.70 -14.30 17.74
CA LEU A 59 1.75 -15.38 18.04
C LEU A 59 2.00 -16.56 17.11
N LEU A 60 2.48 -17.68 17.65
CA LEU A 60 2.73 -18.90 16.90
C LEU A 60 1.51 -19.82 16.84
N GLU A 61 0.76 -19.92 17.93
CA GLU A 61 -0.43 -20.78 18.06
C GLU A 61 -1.46 -20.17 19.01
N GLY A 62 -2.74 -20.48 18.78
CA GLY A 62 -3.86 -20.05 19.60
C GLY A 62 -4.42 -18.68 19.21
N GLU A 63 -5.23 -18.11 20.10
CA GLU A 63 -5.92 -16.84 19.90
C GLU A 63 -5.76 -15.94 21.13
N VAL A 64 -5.44 -14.67 20.91
CA VAL A 64 -5.34 -13.66 21.97
C VAL A 64 -6.35 -12.53 21.75
N GLU A 65 -6.97 -12.09 22.83
CA GLU A 65 -7.78 -10.88 22.88
C GLU A 65 -6.90 -9.72 23.36
N ILE A 66 -6.82 -8.69 22.53
CA ILE A 66 -6.18 -7.43 22.81
C ILE A 66 -7.28 -6.47 23.27
N ARG A 67 -7.15 -5.99 24.50
CA ARG A 67 -8.16 -5.15 25.15
C ARG A 67 -7.56 -3.81 25.53
N GLU A 68 -7.97 -2.78 24.81
CA GLU A 68 -7.60 -1.39 25.08
C GLU A 68 -8.61 -0.71 26.01
N SER A 69 -9.90 -1.00 25.82
CA SER A 69 -10.98 -0.50 26.67
C SER A 69 -12.07 -1.56 26.85
N PHE A 70 -13.18 -1.24 27.51
CA PHE A 70 -14.31 -2.17 27.60
C PHE A 70 -14.94 -2.43 26.22
N GLU A 71 -14.97 -1.41 25.37
CA GLU A 71 -15.60 -1.39 24.05
C GLU A 71 -14.64 -1.75 22.92
N LYS A 72 -13.33 -1.45 23.07
CA LYS A 72 -12.31 -1.71 22.06
C LYS A 72 -11.56 -3.00 22.37
N ARG A 73 -11.95 -4.07 21.66
CA ARG A 73 -11.37 -5.42 21.76
C ARG A 73 -11.05 -5.94 20.37
N ASN A 74 -9.83 -6.42 20.18
CA ASN A 74 -9.40 -7.05 18.94
C ASN A 74 -9.01 -8.51 19.22
N LEU A 75 -9.35 -9.43 18.32
CA LEU A 75 -8.98 -10.84 18.42
C LEU A 75 -7.93 -11.15 17.37
N VAL A 76 -6.78 -11.64 17.81
CA VAL A 76 -5.69 -12.07 16.93
C VAL A 76 -5.57 -13.59 17.02
N ASP A 77 -5.92 -14.26 15.92
CA ASP A 77 -5.77 -15.70 15.72
C ASP A 77 -4.44 -15.97 14.99
N ALA A 78 -3.65 -16.92 15.47
CA ALA A 78 -2.38 -17.35 14.87
C ALA A 78 -2.50 -17.75 13.38
N ALA A 79 -3.68 -18.21 12.93
CA ALA A 79 -3.93 -18.54 11.53
C ALA A 79 -4.33 -17.32 10.66
N GLY A 80 -4.66 -16.20 11.29
CA GLY A 80 -5.15 -14.98 10.63
C GLY A 80 -4.05 -14.07 10.11
N HIS A 81 -4.41 -13.14 9.22
CA HIS A 81 -3.46 -12.16 8.66
C HIS A 81 -2.84 -11.26 9.73
N GLN A 82 -3.60 -10.91 10.77
CA GLN A 82 -3.12 -10.06 11.86
C GLN A 82 -1.96 -10.68 12.65
N ALA A 83 -1.89 -12.02 12.76
CA ALA A 83 -0.80 -12.69 13.45
C ALA A 83 0.55 -12.59 12.71
N ARG A 84 0.57 -12.15 11.44
CA ARG A 84 1.82 -11.90 10.69
C ARG A 84 2.63 -10.71 11.22
N PHE A 85 2.00 -9.89 12.06
CA PHE A 85 2.61 -8.76 12.75
C PHE A 85 2.81 -9.10 14.23
N PRO A 86 3.86 -8.58 14.88
CA PRO A 86 4.02 -8.68 16.32
C PRO A 86 2.78 -8.19 17.08
N ILE A 87 2.42 -8.88 18.16
CA ILE A 87 1.23 -8.61 18.99
C ILE A 87 1.28 -7.16 19.52
N GLU A 88 2.46 -6.64 19.85
CA GLU A 88 2.62 -5.27 20.33
C GLU A 88 2.23 -4.20 19.32
N GLU A 89 2.32 -4.47 18.00
CA GLU A 89 1.91 -3.52 16.96
C GLU A 89 0.39 -3.32 16.94
N HIS A 90 -0.36 -4.32 17.42
CA HIS A 90 -1.81 -4.22 17.61
C HIS A 90 -2.21 -3.58 18.94
N CYS A 91 -1.26 -3.28 19.82
CA CYS A 91 -1.50 -2.76 21.17
C CYS A 91 -1.23 -1.25 21.23
N ARG A 92 -2.20 -0.40 20.90
CA ARG A 92 -2.02 1.05 21.02
C ARG A 92 -2.15 1.47 22.49
N GLY A 93 -1.13 2.15 23.03
CA GLY A 93 -1.26 2.92 24.29
C GLY A 93 -1.50 2.12 25.58
N GLY A 94 -0.97 0.90 25.71
CA GLY A 94 -0.99 0.15 26.98
C GLY A 94 -2.11 -0.89 27.11
N ALA A 95 -2.55 -1.46 26.00
CA ALA A 95 -3.50 -2.56 25.94
C ALA A 95 -3.11 -3.75 26.86
N ALA A 96 -4.13 -4.45 27.35
CA ALA A 96 -3.96 -5.74 28.01
C ALA A 96 -4.19 -6.86 27.00
N VAL A 97 -3.28 -7.83 26.93
CA VAL A 97 -3.40 -8.98 26.03
C VAL A 97 -3.64 -10.23 26.85
N ARG A 98 -4.73 -10.93 26.52
CA ARG A 98 -5.23 -12.09 27.25
C ARG A 98 -5.45 -13.25 26.29
N ALA A 99 -4.95 -14.43 26.64
CA ALA A 99 -5.19 -15.64 25.86
C ALA A 99 -6.67 -16.06 25.94
N GLN A 100 -7.29 -16.39 24.81
CA GLN A 100 -8.66 -16.93 24.75
C GLN A 100 -8.70 -18.47 24.81
N GLY A 101 -7.56 -19.11 24.53
CA GLY A 101 -7.31 -20.54 24.65
C GLY A 101 -5.89 -20.81 25.12
N ASP A 102 -5.35 -21.99 24.80
CA ASP A 102 -3.92 -22.25 24.94
C ASP A 102 -3.18 -21.60 23.77
N CYS A 103 -2.21 -20.74 24.08
CA CYS A 103 -1.45 -19.97 23.10
C CYS A 103 0.05 -20.15 23.28
N VAL A 104 0.77 -20.07 22.16
CA VAL A 104 2.24 -20.08 22.11
C VAL A 104 2.71 -18.78 21.46
N VAL A 105 3.58 -18.05 22.16
CA VAL A 105 4.10 -16.75 21.72
C VAL A 105 5.63 -16.80 21.69
N LEU A 106 6.22 -16.50 20.55
CA LEU A 106 7.67 -16.30 20.39
C LEU A 106 8.05 -14.89 20.84
N THR A 107 9.11 -14.79 21.64
CA THR A 107 9.66 -13.51 22.10
C THR A 107 11.06 -13.32 21.52
N LEU A 108 11.31 -12.17 20.91
CA LEU A 108 12.59 -11.80 20.31
C LEU A 108 12.97 -10.39 20.75
N ARG A 109 14.27 -10.10 20.93
CA ARG A 109 14.68 -8.72 21.22
C ARG A 109 14.51 -7.86 19.96
N ARG A 110 13.94 -6.66 20.13
CA ARG A 110 13.61 -5.77 19.01
C ARG A 110 14.86 -5.24 18.30
N ASP A 111 15.86 -4.82 19.07
CA ASP A 111 17.16 -4.35 18.57
C ASP A 111 17.86 -5.43 17.72
N ALA A 112 17.82 -6.68 18.15
CA ALA A 112 18.40 -7.80 17.41
C ALA A 112 17.73 -8.03 16.06
N ILE A 113 16.40 -7.89 15.97
CA ILE A 113 15.68 -7.97 14.69
C ILE A 113 16.17 -6.86 13.76
N ASP A 114 16.21 -5.64 14.27
CA ASP A 114 16.57 -4.45 13.49
C ASP A 114 18.01 -4.52 12.97
N GLU A 115 18.96 -4.92 13.82
CA GLU A 115 20.36 -5.15 13.46
C GLU A 115 20.51 -6.21 12.36
N LEU A 116 19.78 -7.33 12.45
CA LEU A 116 19.92 -8.46 11.52
C LEU A 116 19.25 -8.22 10.17
N ILE A 117 18.21 -7.38 10.14
CA ILE A 117 17.63 -6.85 8.89
C ILE A 117 18.66 -5.93 8.22
N ALA A 118 19.25 -4.99 8.98
CA ALA A 118 20.23 -4.05 8.47
C ALA A 118 21.54 -4.71 7.98
N SER A 119 21.93 -5.86 8.54
CA SER A 119 23.16 -6.56 8.18
C SER A 119 23.04 -7.52 6.97
N GLY A 120 21.88 -7.61 6.33
CA GLY A 120 21.63 -8.55 5.22
C GLY A 120 22.36 -8.18 3.91
N ASP A 121 23.43 -8.90 3.55
CA ASP A 121 24.16 -8.73 2.27
C ASP A 121 23.40 -9.16 1.00
N ASP A 122 22.07 -9.20 0.98
CA ASP A 122 21.33 -9.54 -0.23
C ASP A 122 20.87 -8.26 -0.94
N ALA A 123 21.42 -8.04 -2.13
CA ALA A 123 21.27 -6.83 -2.92
C ALA A 123 19.79 -6.50 -3.19
N GLY A 124 19.36 -5.28 -2.82
CA GLY A 124 18.21 -4.64 -3.44
C GLY A 124 17.22 -3.89 -2.55
N ILE A 125 17.43 -3.78 -1.23
CA ILE A 125 16.63 -2.89 -0.38
C ILE A 125 17.59 -1.99 0.38
N ASP A 126 17.70 -0.73 -0.03
CA ASP A 126 18.32 0.32 0.78
C ASP A 126 17.51 0.45 2.07
N VAL A 127 17.98 -0.20 3.13
CA VAL A 127 17.60 0.15 4.50
C VAL A 127 18.29 1.46 4.81
N VAL A 128 17.62 2.58 4.51
CA VAL A 128 18.05 3.89 4.99
C VAL A 128 17.94 3.87 6.51
N LEU A 129 19.09 3.82 7.18
CA LEU A 129 19.20 4.12 8.60
C LEU A 129 18.77 5.58 8.80
N VAL A 130 17.57 5.77 9.33
CA VAL A 130 17.02 7.07 9.70
C VAL A 130 17.64 7.50 11.04
N SER A 131 18.93 7.84 11.06
CA SER A 131 19.56 8.44 12.26
C SER A 131 19.59 9.97 12.17
N ASP A 132 19.71 10.52 10.98
CA ASP A 132 19.91 11.97 10.80
C ASP A 132 18.61 12.72 10.47
N THR A 133 17.47 12.02 10.42
CA THR A 133 16.17 12.62 10.07
C THR A 133 15.29 12.91 11.29
N GLU A 134 15.58 12.33 12.46
CA GLU A 134 14.83 12.61 13.69
C GLU A 134 14.94 14.08 14.10
N GLU A 135 16.13 14.69 14.04
CA GLU A 135 16.32 16.10 14.40
C GLU A 135 15.58 17.09 13.48
N ARG A 136 15.30 16.70 12.22
CA ARG A 136 14.59 17.57 11.26
C ARG A 136 13.08 17.33 11.22
N LEU A 137 12.59 16.25 11.81
CA LEU A 137 11.16 15.91 11.86
C LEU A 137 10.48 16.45 13.13
N GLU A 138 11.23 16.76 14.19
CA GLU A 138 10.68 17.35 15.43
C GLU A 138 10.09 18.76 15.23
N GLU A 139 10.53 19.53 14.24
CA GLU A 139 9.94 20.85 13.95
C GLU A 139 8.61 20.76 13.18
N ALA A 140 8.24 19.58 12.67
CA ALA A 140 6.97 19.35 11.96
C ALA A 140 5.95 18.61 12.85
N ARG A 141 5.94 18.87 14.17
CA ARG A 141 4.93 18.38 15.12
C ARG A 141 3.53 18.82 14.68
N PHE A 142 2.87 17.97 13.91
CA PHE A 142 1.42 17.86 13.91
C PHE A 142 1.01 17.43 15.32
N ASP A 143 0.10 18.19 15.93
CA ASP A 143 -0.45 17.94 17.26
C ASP A 143 -0.72 16.45 17.51
N ASP A 144 -0.14 15.95 18.60
CA ASP A 144 -0.28 14.59 19.12
C ASP A 144 -1.70 14.35 19.65
N GLU A 145 -2.61 13.90 18.79
CA GLU A 145 -3.77 13.02 19.09
C GLU A 145 -4.58 12.87 17.77
N TYR A 146 -4.74 11.63 17.23
CA TYR A 146 -5.52 11.24 16.01
C TYR A 146 -4.82 11.02 14.64
N SER A 147 -3.52 10.68 14.55
CA SER A 147 -2.88 10.45 13.23
C SER A 147 -2.66 8.98 12.79
N GLU A 148 -3.03 7.97 13.59
CA GLU A 148 -2.41 6.62 13.48
C GLU A 148 -3.05 5.54 12.57
N ASP A 149 -3.87 5.82 11.54
CA ASP A 149 -4.29 4.74 10.61
C ASP A 149 -4.34 5.07 9.10
N TRP A 150 -4.24 6.34 8.73
CA TRP A 150 -4.30 6.70 7.31
C TRP A 150 -2.98 6.41 6.58
N MET A 151 -1.85 6.59 7.28
CA MET A 151 -0.51 6.33 6.76
C MET A 151 -0.32 4.86 6.38
N ALA A 152 -0.69 3.94 7.29
CA ALA A 152 -0.54 2.50 7.08
C ALA A 152 -1.39 2.05 5.88
N ARG A 153 -2.66 2.46 5.84
CA ARG A 153 -3.54 2.19 4.70
C ARG A 153 -3.02 2.76 3.38
N LEU A 154 -2.49 3.98 3.43
CA LEU A 154 -1.91 4.59 2.23
C LEU A 154 -0.70 3.79 1.75
N LEU A 155 0.20 3.37 2.64
CA LEU A 155 1.37 2.54 2.32
C LEU A 155 0.99 1.18 1.74
N GLU A 156 -0.14 0.60 2.15
CA GLU A 156 -0.69 -0.64 1.58
C GLU A 156 -1.36 -0.44 0.21
N SER A 157 -1.58 0.81 -0.22
CA SER A 157 -2.30 1.09 -1.46
C SER A 157 -1.46 0.81 -2.72
N PRO A 158 -2.11 0.48 -3.87
CA PRO A 158 -1.41 0.29 -5.14
C PRO A 158 -0.62 1.52 -5.62
N LEU A 159 -0.94 2.70 -5.11
CA LEU A 159 -0.18 3.93 -5.40
C LEU A 159 1.22 3.90 -4.79
N MET A 160 1.36 3.28 -3.61
CA MET A 160 2.62 3.25 -2.84
C MET A 160 3.47 2.01 -3.11
N SER A 161 2.89 0.91 -3.60
CA SER A 161 3.53 -0.41 -3.73
C SER A 161 4.78 -0.47 -4.62
N HIS A 162 5.03 0.56 -5.44
CA HIS A 162 6.19 0.63 -6.33
C HIS A 162 7.01 1.91 -6.16
N LEU A 163 6.79 2.66 -5.09
CA LEU A 163 7.60 3.83 -4.77
C LEU A 163 8.86 3.43 -4.01
N SER A 164 9.95 4.13 -4.29
CA SER A 164 11.14 4.05 -3.45
C SER A 164 10.88 4.67 -2.08
N ALA A 165 11.63 4.25 -1.07
CA ALA A 165 11.58 4.87 0.27
C ALA A 165 11.79 6.39 0.21
N THR A 166 12.69 6.87 -0.65
CA THR A 166 12.91 8.30 -0.89
C THR A 166 11.65 9.01 -1.39
N ASN A 167 10.91 8.41 -2.33
CA ASN A 167 9.68 9.00 -2.85
C ASN A 167 8.54 8.95 -1.84
N ILE A 168 8.46 7.89 -1.02
CA ILE A 168 7.52 7.80 0.10
C ILE A 168 7.80 8.90 1.13
N GLN A 169 9.07 9.05 1.54
CA GLN A 169 9.48 10.11 2.48
C GLN A 169 9.18 11.50 1.91
N ARG A 170 9.52 11.71 0.64
CA ARG A 170 9.26 12.97 -0.06
C ARG A 170 7.76 13.28 -0.11
N CYS A 171 6.91 12.27 -0.36
CA CYS A 171 5.46 12.42 -0.28
C CYS A 171 5.03 13.00 1.07
N PHE A 172 5.48 12.42 2.18
CA PHE A 172 5.06 12.88 3.50
C PHE A 172 5.60 14.27 3.86
N ILE A 173 6.83 14.61 3.45
CA ILE A 173 7.42 15.93 3.69
C ILE A 173 6.72 17.02 2.88
N GLU A 174 6.37 16.72 1.63
CA GLU A 174 5.78 17.70 0.70
C GLU A 174 4.26 17.84 0.86
N LEU A 175 3.61 16.92 1.59
CA LEU A 175 2.16 16.88 1.75
C LEU A 175 1.65 18.05 2.59
N GLU A 176 0.92 18.96 1.96
CA GLU A 176 0.30 20.10 2.65
C GLU A 176 -1.03 19.69 3.27
N ARG A 177 -1.18 19.83 4.58
CA ARG A 177 -2.44 19.54 5.29
C ARG A 177 -3.41 20.71 5.19
N LEU A 178 -4.61 20.44 4.67
CA LEU A 178 -5.69 21.41 4.50
C LEU A 178 -6.92 21.01 5.33
N PRO A 179 -7.25 21.74 6.40
CA PRO A 179 -8.47 21.52 7.17
C PRO A 179 -9.72 21.74 6.32
N LYS A 180 -10.75 20.90 6.52
CA LYS A 180 -12.02 20.95 5.80
C LYS A 180 -13.21 20.65 6.71
N LYS A 181 -14.35 21.27 6.39
CA LYS A 181 -15.63 21.04 7.07
C LYS A 181 -16.54 20.12 6.28
N ALA A 182 -17.43 19.42 6.98
CA ALA A 182 -18.49 18.63 6.37
C ALA A 182 -19.29 19.48 5.37
N GLY A 183 -19.53 18.93 4.18
CA GLY A 183 -20.23 19.59 3.08
C GLY A 183 -19.32 20.43 2.17
N GLU A 184 -18.06 20.69 2.52
CA GLU A 184 -17.13 21.39 1.62
C GLU A 184 -16.70 20.51 0.44
N ASP A 185 -16.68 21.10 -0.75
CA ASP A 185 -16.10 20.50 -1.95
C ASP A 185 -14.58 20.68 -1.94
N VAL A 186 -13.85 19.57 -1.95
CA VAL A 186 -12.39 19.55 -2.11
C VAL A 186 -12.02 19.67 -3.59
N VAL A 187 -12.80 19.00 -4.44
CA VAL A 187 -12.64 18.99 -5.90
C VAL A 187 -14.00 19.11 -6.54
N LEU A 188 -14.11 19.89 -7.62
CA LEU A 188 -15.32 20.02 -8.42
C LEU A 188 -15.16 19.34 -9.78
N ALA A 189 -16.18 18.57 -10.20
CA ALA A 189 -16.25 18.03 -11.55
C ALA A 189 -16.12 19.17 -12.59
N GLY A 190 -15.44 18.88 -13.71
CA GLY A 190 -15.19 19.84 -14.79
C GLY A 190 -14.06 20.85 -14.51
N SER A 191 -13.58 20.98 -13.27
CA SER A 191 -12.42 21.82 -12.96
C SER A 191 -11.11 21.22 -13.50
N ARG A 192 -10.04 22.03 -13.58
CA ARG A 192 -8.72 21.52 -13.97
C ARG A 192 -8.09 20.68 -12.86
N GLY A 193 -7.49 19.55 -13.22
CA GLY A 193 -6.69 18.77 -12.28
C GLY A 193 -5.30 19.35 -12.11
N GLU A 194 -5.07 20.10 -11.04
CA GLU A 194 -3.75 20.70 -10.73
C GLU A 194 -3.13 20.14 -9.43
N HIS A 195 -3.90 19.33 -8.69
CA HIS A 195 -3.48 18.80 -7.39
C HIS A 195 -3.85 17.32 -7.23
N PHE A 196 -3.15 16.64 -6.34
CA PHE A 196 -3.45 15.31 -5.85
C PHE A 196 -3.81 15.41 -4.37
N TYR A 197 -4.70 14.54 -3.89
CA TYR A 197 -5.20 14.60 -2.52
C TYR A 197 -5.22 13.23 -1.84
N ILE A 198 -5.02 13.25 -0.53
CA ILE A 198 -5.16 12.10 0.37
C ILE A 198 -6.10 12.49 1.50
N ILE A 199 -7.02 11.62 1.90
CA ILE A 199 -7.81 11.81 3.12
C ILE A 199 -6.89 11.53 4.32
N VAL A 200 -6.59 12.56 5.10
CA VAL A 200 -5.75 12.47 6.31
C VAL A 200 -6.64 12.23 7.53
N GLU A 201 -7.79 12.90 7.57
CA GLU A 201 -8.74 12.85 8.68
C GLU A 201 -10.16 13.11 8.16
N GLY A 202 -11.14 12.44 8.77
CA GLY A 202 -12.54 12.53 8.37
C GLY A 202 -12.88 11.66 7.16
N GLU A 203 -14.06 11.89 6.60
CA GLU A 203 -14.62 11.11 5.49
C GLU A 203 -15.08 12.04 4.37
N ALA A 204 -15.08 11.51 3.14
CA ALA A 204 -15.55 12.21 1.96
C ALA A 204 -16.29 11.25 1.01
N SER A 205 -17.05 11.79 0.07
CA SER A 205 -17.66 11.01 -1.01
C SER A 205 -17.30 11.58 -2.38
N VAL A 206 -16.96 10.68 -3.31
CA VAL A 206 -16.78 10.96 -4.74
C VAL A 206 -18.15 10.88 -5.41
N ILE A 207 -18.60 11.97 -6.02
CA ILE A 207 -19.89 12.10 -6.69
C ILE A 207 -19.62 12.25 -8.19
N THR A 208 -20.01 11.24 -8.97
CA THR A 208 -19.78 11.22 -10.43
C THR A 208 -20.95 11.82 -11.19
N GLU A 209 -20.72 12.31 -12.41
CA GLU A 209 -21.81 12.85 -13.25
C GLU A 209 -22.69 11.74 -13.87
N GLU A 210 -23.98 12.02 -14.09
CA GLU A 210 -24.93 11.07 -14.69
C GLU A 210 -24.57 10.65 -16.12
N ALA A 211 -23.98 11.55 -16.91
CA ALA A 211 -23.54 11.27 -18.27
C ALA A 211 -22.18 10.54 -18.33
N GLY A 212 -21.50 10.39 -17.19
CA GLY A 212 -20.16 9.81 -17.08
C GLY A 212 -20.13 8.28 -17.07
N PRO A 213 -18.92 7.67 -17.09
CA PRO A 213 -18.75 6.22 -17.06
C PRO A 213 -19.36 5.54 -15.82
N TYR A 214 -19.47 6.29 -14.72
CA TYR A 214 -20.02 5.84 -13.44
C TYR A 214 -21.47 6.28 -13.20
N LYS A 215 -22.10 7.01 -14.14
CA LYS A 215 -23.55 7.30 -14.17
C LYS A 215 -24.15 7.78 -12.84
N GLY A 216 -23.57 8.80 -12.21
CA GLY A 216 -24.13 9.34 -10.97
C GLY A 216 -23.84 8.52 -9.71
N GLN A 217 -22.96 7.52 -9.78
CA GLN A 217 -22.55 6.75 -8.59
C GLN A 217 -21.79 7.62 -7.59
N THR A 218 -21.91 7.21 -6.32
CA THR A 218 -21.21 7.77 -5.18
C THR A 218 -20.29 6.70 -4.58
N PHE A 219 -19.06 7.09 -4.24
CA PHE A 219 -18.08 6.22 -3.59
C PHE A 219 -17.56 6.90 -2.33
N ASP A 220 -17.55 6.20 -1.20
CA ASP A 220 -17.07 6.75 0.06
C ASP A 220 -15.54 6.60 0.16
N LEU A 221 -14.91 7.62 0.73
CA LEU A 221 -13.49 7.74 0.98
C LEU A 221 -13.28 7.95 2.48
N VAL A 222 -12.33 7.21 3.02
CA VAL A 222 -11.94 7.26 4.42
C VAL A 222 -10.43 7.52 4.53
N PRO A 223 -9.88 7.77 5.74
CA PRO A 223 -8.48 8.10 5.87
C PRO A 223 -7.55 7.04 5.26
N GLY A 224 -6.59 7.51 4.47
CA GLY A 224 -5.64 6.71 3.70
C GLY A 224 -6.04 6.53 2.24
N ASP A 225 -7.32 6.75 1.90
CA ASP A 225 -7.76 6.78 0.52
C ASP A 225 -7.29 8.08 -0.17
N TYR A 226 -7.07 8.01 -1.48
CA TYR A 226 -6.56 9.11 -2.28
C TYR A 226 -7.43 9.38 -3.51
N PHE A 227 -7.31 10.58 -4.07
CA PHE A 227 -8.06 10.96 -5.26
C PHE A 227 -7.37 12.09 -6.05
N GLY A 228 -7.77 12.19 -7.31
CA GLY A 228 -7.37 13.27 -8.21
C GLY A 228 -6.11 12.99 -9.03
N GLU A 229 -5.50 11.82 -8.86
CA GLU A 229 -4.36 11.33 -9.64
C GLU A 229 -4.68 11.18 -11.13
N GLU A 230 -5.89 10.74 -11.49
CA GLU A 230 -6.27 10.52 -12.89
C GLU A 230 -6.10 11.78 -13.76
N ALA A 231 -6.59 12.92 -13.27
CA ALA A 231 -6.53 14.17 -14.00
C ALA A 231 -5.09 14.69 -14.14
N LEU A 232 -4.19 14.29 -13.24
CA LEU A 232 -2.77 14.59 -13.33
C LEU A 232 -2.10 13.73 -14.38
N VAL A 233 -2.29 12.40 -14.32
CA VAL A 233 -1.73 11.41 -15.26
C VAL A 233 -2.20 11.69 -16.69
N ALA A 234 -3.51 11.86 -16.89
CA ALA A 234 -4.09 12.06 -18.22
C ALA A 234 -4.03 13.52 -18.71
N ASN A 235 -3.66 14.46 -17.85
CA ASN A 235 -3.81 15.91 -18.04
C ASN A 235 -5.21 16.30 -18.56
N THR A 236 -6.23 15.85 -17.84
CA THR A 236 -7.65 16.11 -18.15
C THR A 236 -8.30 16.97 -17.08
N ILE A 237 -9.56 17.36 -17.30
CA ILE A 237 -10.42 17.91 -16.26
C ILE A 237 -10.82 16.83 -15.25
N ARG A 238 -11.32 17.26 -14.10
CA ARG A 238 -11.91 16.40 -13.07
C ARG A 238 -13.20 15.77 -13.59
N ASN A 239 -13.34 14.46 -13.36
CA ASN A 239 -14.49 13.67 -13.79
C ASN A 239 -15.56 13.50 -12.70
N ALA A 240 -15.28 13.96 -11.48
CA ALA A 240 -16.15 13.83 -10.32
C ALA A 240 -15.91 14.98 -9.34
N THR A 241 -16.93 15.26 -8.53
CA THR A 241 -16.84 16.14 -7.36
C THR A 241 -16.48 15.30 -6.15
N VAL A 242 -15.59 15.79 -5.29
CA VAL A 242 -15.25 15.15 -4.02
C VAL A 242 -15.67 16.09 -2.91
N ARG A 243 -16.60 15.64 -2.07
CA ARG A 243 -17.20 16.43 -0.99
C ARG A 243 -16.95 15.77 0.35
N MET A 244 -16.51 16.53 1.33
CA MET A 244 -16.37 16.04 2.70
C MET A 244 -17.74 15.67 3.28
N THR A 245 -17.86 14.51 3.91
CA THR A 245 -19.05 14.05 4.63
C THR A 245 -18.93 14.26 6.14
N SER A 246 -17.70 14.40 6.65
CA SER A 246 -17.41 14.82 8.02
C SER A 246 -16.42 15.99 8.06
N ASP A 247 -16.28 16.63 9.22
CA ASP A 247 -15.13 17.50 9.49
C ASP A 247 -13.84 16.67 9.45
N GLY A 248 -12.73 17.28 9.01
CA GLY A 248 -11.44 16.60 8.93
C GLY A 248 -10.39 17.40 8.18
N ALA A 249 -9.47 16.69 7.52
CA ALA A 249 -8.37 17.29 6.77
C ALA A 249 -7.97 16.43 5.57
N VAL A 250 -7.55 17.10 4.51
CA VAL A 250 -6.96 16.48 3.32
C VAL A 250 -5.51 16.88 3.18
N GLY A 251 -4.65 15.93 2.82
CA GLY A 251 -3.31 16.20 2.35
C GLY A 251 -3.35 16.60 0.88
N ARG A 252 -2.54 17.57 0.46
CA ARG A 252 -2.47 18.08 -0.91
C ARG A 252 -1.04 18.06 -1.42
N LEU A 253 -0.86 17.61 -2.66
CA LEU A 253 0.34 17.80 -3.46
C LEU A 253 -0.02 18.52 -4.77
N ASP A 254 0.83 19.41 -5.23
CA ASP A 254 0.70 20.01 -6.56
C ASP A 254 1.15 19.03 -7.67
N ARG A 255 0.91 19.43 -8.93
CA ARG A 255 1.28 18.63 -10.10
C ARG A 255 2.78 18.32 -10.19
N ALA A 256 3.65 19.27 -9.87
CA ALA A 256 5.10 19.09 -10.00
C ALA A 256 5.62 18.11 -8.94
N GLN A 257 5.12 18.25 -7.70
CA GLN A 257 5.39 17.32 -6.61
C GLN A 257 4.88 15.91 -6.95
N PHE A 258 3.62 15.81 -7.42
CA PHE A 258 3.04 14.54 -7.83
C PHE A 258 3.85 13.87 -8.95
N ASP A 259 4.22 14.62 -9.99
CA ASP A 259 5.00 14.08 -11.11
C ASP A 259 6.37 13.57 -10.65
N ALA A 260 7.02 14.27 -9.72
CA ALA A 260 8.32 13.89 -9.18
C ALA A 260 8.26 12.64 -8.27
N ILE A 261 7.15 12.43 -7.57
CA ILE A 261 6.98 11.33 -6.61
C ILE A 261 6.40 10.09 -7.29
N PHE A 262 5.29 10.23 -8.02
CA PHE A 262 4.43 9.10 -8.40
C PHE A 262 4.52 8.69 -9.87
N LYS A 263 4.83 9.60 -10.79
CA LYS A 263 4.62 9.36 -12.23
C LYS A 263 5.40 8.18 -12.78
N SER A 264 6.66 8.03 -12.37
CA SER A 264 7.52 6.91 -12.79
C SER A 264 7.05 5.55 -12.26
N SER A 265 6.35 5.54 -11.13
CA SER A 265 5.77 4.33 -10.53
C SER A 265 4.42 3.96 -11.16
N LEU A 266 3.59 4.98 -11.46
CA LEU A 266 2.26 4.81 -12.03
C LEU A 266 2.27 4.43 -13.52
N VAL A 267 3.27 4.91 -14.26
CA VAL A 267 3.43 4.63 -15.69
C VAL A 267 4.78 3.97 -15.92
N GLN A 268 4.80 2.64 -15.82
CA GLN A 268 5.99 1.85 -16.13
C GLN A 268 6.10 1.66 -17.64
N THR A 269 7.33 1.77 -18.13
CA THR A 269 7.64 1.82 -19.56
C THR A 269 8.49 0.60 -19.91
N ILE A 270 8.24 -0.07 -21.04
CA ILE A 270 8.97 -1.26 -21.49
C ILE A 270 9.21 -1.25 -23.00
N ASP A 271 10.38 -1.72 -23.42
CA ASP A 271 10.70 -1.96 -24.83
C ASP A 271 9.98 -3.22 -25.33
N LEU A 272 9.48 -3.18 -26.58
CA LEU A 272 8.68 -4.27 -27.15
C LEU A 272 9.46 -5.59 -27.25
N ASP A 273 10.72 -5.53 -27.66
CA ASP A 273 11.56 -6.73 -27.82
C ASP A 273 11.94 -7.32 -26.47
N LYS A 274 12.24 -6.46 -25.48
CA LYS A 274 12.46 -6.89 -24.09
C LYS A 274 11.21 -7.52 -23.51
N ALA A 275 10.03 -6.91 -23.69
CA ALA A 275 8.75 -7.42 -23.21
C ALA A 275 8.46 -8.81 -23.78
N ARG A 276 8.58 -8.96 -25.11
CA ARG A 276 8.35 -10.25 -25.79
C ARG A 276 9.28 -11.35 -25.26
N LYS A 277 10.57 -11.06 -25.13
CA LYS A 277 11.55 -12.04 -24.62
C LYS A 277 11.24 -12.45 -23.19
N PHE A 278 11.04 -11.48 -22.30
CA PHE A 278 10.78 -11.72 -20.88
C PHE A 278 9.48 -12.50 -20.65
N LEU A 279 8.38 -12.06 -21.27
CA LEU A 279 7.07 -12.68 -21.10
C LEU A 279 7.03 -14.09 -21.70
N ALA A 280 7.66 -14.30 -22.87
CA ALA A 280 7.79 -15.62 -23.46
C ALA A 280 8.61 -16.58 -22.59
N SER A 281 9.75 -16.12 -22.02
CA SER A 281 10.56 -16.95 -21.12
C SER A 281 9.83 -17.31 -19.81
N ALA A 282 8.94 -16.45 -19.34
CA ALA A 282 8.16 -16.65 -18.13
C ALA A 282 6.86 -17.45 -18.36
N GLY A 283 6.53 -17.79 -19.61
CA GLY A 283 5.26 -18.44 -19.95
C GLY A 283 4.02 -17.57 -19.71
N ILE A 284 4.20 -16.25 -19.61
CA ILE A 284 3.12 -15.30 -19.31
C ILE A 284 2.50 -14.82 -20.63
N GLY A 285 1.17 -14.93 -20.73
CA GLY A 285 0.44 -14.42 -21.89
C GLY A 285 0.57 -12.90 -22.01
N CYS A 286 0.71 -12.40 -23.24
CA CYS A 286 0.87 -10.97 -23.51
C CYS A 286 -0.20 -10.50 -24.49
N GLU A 287 -0.76 -9.31 -24.26
CA GLU A 287 -1.69 -8.66 -25.17
C GLU A 287 -1.27 -7.20 -25.40
N ILE A 288 -1.11 -6.82 -26.67
CA ILE A 288 -0.80 -5.43 -27.04
C ILE A 288 -2.14 -4.72 -27.22
N ILE A 289 -2.35 -3.59 -26.54
CA ILE A 289 -3.60 -2.83 -26.60
C ILE A 289 -3.34 -1.43 -27.15
N ASP A 290 -4.10 -1.06 -28.17
CA ASP A 290 -4.17 0.31 -28.69
C ASP A 290 -5.44 1.01 -28.17
N VAL A 291 -5.26 2.11 -27.46
CA VAL A 291 -6.33 2.79 -26.72
C VAL A 291 -6.90 4.03 -27.42
N ARG A 292 -6.53 4.24 -28.69
CA ARG A 292 -7.05 5.31 -29.54
C ARG A 292 -8.45 5.00 -30.05
N PHE A 293 -9.12 5.99 -30.64
CA PHE A 293 -10.42 5.77 -31.26
C PHE A 293 -10.30 4.82 -32.47
N PRO A 294 -11.36 4.07 -32.81
CA PRO A 294 -11.32 3.12 -33.92
C PRO A 294 -10.92 3.73 -35.27
N ALA A 295 -11.22 5.01 -35.50
CA ALA A 295 -10.80 5.73 -36.71
C ALA A 295 -9.27 5.92 -36.77
N GLU A 296 -8.63 6.25 -35.65
CA GLU A 296 -7.17 6.41 -35.55
C GLU A 296 -6.46 5.07 -35.74
N TYR A 297 -6.98 4.01 -35.10
CA TYR A 297 -6.43 2.65 -35.21
C TYR A 297 -6.51 2.10 -36.65
N LYS A 298 -7.64 2.33 -37.34
CA LYS A 298 -7.80 1.92 -38.75
C LYS A 298 -6.80 2.60 -39.67
N HIS A 299 -6.39 3.82 -39.35
CA HIS A 299 -5.43 4.56 -40.16
C HIS A 299 -4.02 3.98 -40.06
N ALA A 300 -3.57 3.69 -38.83
CA ALA A 300 -2.29 3.03 -38.58
C ALA A 300 -2.31 2.38 -37.20
N HIS A 301 -1.73 1.19 -37.05
CA HIS A 301 -1.59 0.50 -35.75
C HIS A 301 -0.44 -0.51 -35.79
N ILE A 302 -0.02 -0.97 -34.61
CA ILE A 302 0.95 -2.06 -34.48
C ILE A 302 0.25 -3.39 -34.80
N GLU A 303 0.82 -4.20 -35.68
CA GLU A 303 0.27 -5.51 -36.05
C GLU A 303 0.13 -6.43 -34.82
N GLY A 304 -1.03 -7.09 -34.71
CA GLY A 304 -1.36 -7.95 -33.57
C GLY A 304 -1.84 -7.22 -32.32
N SER A 305 -1.92 -5.87 -32.34
CA SER A 305 -2.56 -5.11 -31.26
C SER A 305 -4.08 -5.19 -31.31
N VAL A 306 -4.74 -5.08 -30.16
CA VAL A 306 -6.20 -5.05 -30.03
C VAL A 306 -6.65 -3.62 -29.77
N ASN A 307 -7.56 -3.08 -30.59
CA ASN A 307 -8.12 -1.76 -30.33
C ASN A 307 -9.12 -1.79 -29.16
N THR A 308 -8.72 -1.21 -28.02
CA THR A 308 -9.57 -1.03 -26.85
C THR A 308 -9.53 0.43 -26.42
N PRO A 309 -10.36 1.31 -27.03
CA PRO A 309 -10.37 2.73 -26.72
C PRO A 309 -10.47 2.99 -25.22
N VAL A 310 -9.72 3.96 -24.67
CA VAL A 310 -9.61 4.18 -23.21
C VAL A 310 -10.99 4.34 -22.51
N VAL A 311 -11.97 4.92 -23.20
CA VAL A 311 -13.35 5.08 -22.72
C VAL A 311 -14.04 3.73 -22.50
N SER A 312 -13.80 2.78 -23.41
CA SER A 312 -14.33 1.41 -23.33
C SER A 312 -13.52 0.56 -22.35
N LEU A 313 -12.19 0.75 -22.29
CA LEU A 313 -11.30 0.06 -21.36
C LEU A 313 -11.77 0.23 -19.91
N ARG A 314 -12.07 1.48 -19.52
CA ARG A 314 -12.59 1.82 -18.18
C ARG A 314 -13.80 0.99 -17.73
N LYS A 315 -14.69 0.63 -18.66
CA LYS A 315 -15.90 -0.15 -18.36
C LYS A 315 -15.63 -1.65 -18.27
N ARG A 316 -14.53 -2.12 -18.87
CA ARG A 316 -14.23 -3.53 -19.10
C ARG A 316 -13.02 -4.02 -18.31
N LEU A 317 -12.44 -3.21 -17.42
CA LEU A 317 -11.28 -3.60 -16.59
C LEU A 317 -11.49 -4.94 -15.86
N ARG A 318 -12.71 -5.21 -15.40
CA ARG A 318 -13.05 -6.45 -14.68
C ARG A 318 -13.15 -7.69 -15.58
N GLU A 319 -13.27 -7.50 -16.89
CA GLU A 319 -13.38 -8.58 -17.89
C GLU A 319 -12.01 -9.05 -18.39
N LEU A 320 -10.95 -8.29 -18.07
CA LEU A 320 -9.59 -8.57 -18.50
C LEU A 320 -9.00 -9.75 -17.73
N ASP A 321 -8.16 -10.52 -18.43
CA ASP A 321 -7.50 -11.71 -17.90
C ASP A 321 -6.33 -11.29 -16.98
N ARG A 322 -6.46 -11.61 -15.69
CA ARG A 322 -5.45 -11.28 -14.68
C ARG A 322 -4.13 -12.06 -14.83
N ASN A 323 -4.12 -13.13 -15.62
CA ASN A 323 -2.93 -13.94 -15.86
C ASN A 323 -2.09 -13.42 -17.04
N LYS A 324 -2.53 -12.35 -17.71
CA LYS A 324 -1.82 -11.73 -18.83
C LYS A 324 -1.13 -10.44 -18.42
N SER A 325 -0.09 -10.11 -19.17
CA SER A 325 0.53 -8.79 -19.20
C SER A 325 -0.01 -7.98 -20.38
N TYR A 326 -0.30 -6.71 -20.13
CA TYR A 326 -0.86 -5.77 -21.10
C TYR A 326 0.17 -4.73 -21.52
N LEU A 327 0.44 -4.65 -22.82
CA LEU A 327 1.38 -3.69 -23.41
C LEU A 327 0.58 -2.61 -24.14
N VAL A 328 0.57 -1.39 -23.61
CA VAL A 328 -0.20 -0.29 -24.17
C VAL A 328 0.65 0.46 -25.19
N THR A 329 0.12 0.70 -26.39
CA THR A 329 0.88 1.38 -27.46
C THR A 329 1.06 2.89 -27.17
N PRO A 330 2.19 3.52 -27.55
CA PRO A 330 2.48 4.90 -27.17
C PRO A 330 1.72 5.95 -27.99
N GLU A 331 1.15 5.61 -29.15
CA GLU A 331 0.52 6.55 -30.09
C GLU A 331 -0.72 7.25 -29.51
N GLY A 332 -1.32 6.70 -28.46
CA GLY A 332 -2.41 7.35 -27.72
C GLY A 332 -1.96 8.51 -26.83
N GLY A 333 -0.66 8.70 -26.65
CA GLY A 333 -0.07 9.72 -25.78
C GLY A 333 -0.62 9.60 -24.35
N ARG A 334 -1.21 10.69 -23.83
CA ARG A 334 -1.80 10.71 -22.49
C ARG A 334 -2.93 9.69 -22.28
N ARG A 335 -3.64 9.29 -23.35
CA ARG A 335 -4.64 8.21 -23.25
C ARG A 335 -3.99 6.87 -22.94
N SER A 336 -2.78 6.65 -23.44
CA SER A 336 -1.99 5.46 -23.17
C SER A 336 -1.44 5.47 -21.74
N GLU A 337 -0.92 6.60 -21.27
CA GLU A 337 -0.52 6.77 -19.86
C GLU A 337 -1.69 6.49 -18.91
N LEU A 338 -2.87 7.07 -19.19
CA LEU A 338 -4.09 6.82 -18.44
C LEU A 338 -4.50 5.34 -18.49
N ALA A 339 -4.40 4.69 -19.64
CA ALA A 339 -4.76 3.28 -19.77
C ALA A 339 -3.86 2.37 -18.93
N VAL A 340 -2.53 2.61 -18.93
CA VAL A 340 -1.58 1.89 -18.08
C VAL A 340 -1.93 2.08 -16.62
N TYR A 341 -2.17 3.32 -16.21
CA TYR A 341 -2.61 3.64 -14.85
C TYR A 341 -3.87 2.86 -14.45
N LEU A 342 -4.93 2.90 -15.28
CA LEU A 342 -6.20 2.21 -14.99
C LEU A 342 -6.04 0.69 -14.89
N LEU A 343 -5.20 0.09 -15.74
CA LEU A 343 -4.91 -1.34 -15.71
C LEU A 343 -4.18 -1.72 -14.40
N ARG A 344 -3.14 -0.97 -14.04
CA ARG A 344 -2.37 -1.22 -12.80
C ARG A 344 -3.20 -1.00 -11.55
N GLN A 345 -4.03 0.04 -11.53
CA GLN A 345 -4.98 0.29 -10.44
C GLN A 345 -5.98 -0.87 -10.27
N ALA A 346 -6.36 -1.54 -11.36
CA ALA A 346 -7.19 -2.73 -11.32
C ALA A 346 -6.43 -4.02 -10.92
N GLY A 347 -5.14 -3.91 -10.59
CA GLY A 347 -4.27 -5.03 -10.22
C GLY A 347 -3.73 -5.83 -11.40
N LEU A 348 -3.75 -5.29 -12.62
CA LEU A 348 -3.24 -5.95 -13.82
C LEU A 348 -1.78 -5.56 -14.08
N ASN A 349 -1.00 -6.49 -14.62
CA ASN A 349 0.36 -6.20 -15.08
C ASN A 349 0.28 -5.42 -16.39
N ALA A 350 0.61 -4.13 -16.35
CA ALA A 350 0.55 -3.27 -17.53
C ALA A 350 1.75 -2.34 -17.65
N TYR A 351 2.17 -2.13 -18.89
CA TYR A 351 3.32 -1.31 -19.28
C TYR A 351 2.98 -0.46 -20.50
N LEU A 352 3.52 0.75 -20.53
CA LEU A 352 3.56 1.58 -21.73
C LEU A 352 4.70 1.10 -22.62
N LEU A 353 4.47 0.94 -23.91
CA LEU A 353 5.53 0.61 -24.86
C LEU A 353 6.41 1.83 -25.15
N ASN A 354 7.71 1.60 -25.16
CA ASN A 354 8.73 2.59 -25.47
C ASN A 354 9.10 2.33 -26.92
N GLY A 355 8.92 3.33 -27.77
CA GLY A 355 9.17 3.22 -29.21
C GLY A 355 10.59 2.82 -29.55
#